data_AF-V5GBV0-F1
#
_entry.id   AF-V5GBV0-F1
#
_cell.length_a   1.000
_cell.length_b   1.000
_cell.length_c   1.000
_cell.angle_alpha   90.00
_cell.angle_beta   90.00
_cell.angle_gamma   90.00
#
_symmetry.space_group_name_H-M   'P 1'
#
loop_
_entity.id
_entity.type
_entity.pdbx_description
1 polymer ?
#
loop_
_entity_poly.entity_id
_entity_poly.type
_entity_poly.pdbx_seq_one_letter_code
_entity_poly.pdbx_strand_id
1 'polypeptide(L)'
;RLLGRFMMQIKIYDSNIKCCKDLMHPCHIDTIRKSIDAVAGLNDTTGVYEHPTNARTLSTEFKKILEVVQSECDKKEDDRLMKSTKSLCRLYNLEVTPYINRVCKLSENKYRRKRKVTSLPENEEIEQYLHYLLNKISLHCTNLERKYLFDDWHKLSKYLLVALVVFNRKRPGETQRLEVEDFYQKESVSQKDMEVLSEEEKLQAHKYVRVAFRGKLGNSTALLIDKFEILPGIE
;
A
#
# COMPACT_ATOMS: atom_id res chain seq x y z
N ARG A 1 17.36 -7.96 28.16
CA ARG A 1 18.12 -8.62 27.06
C ARG A 1 18.39 -7.71 25.87
N LEU A 2 17.37 -7.09 25.26
CA LEU A 2 17.54 -6.28 24.05
C LEU A 2 18.36 -4.99 24.26
N LEU A 3 18.07 -4.24 25.33
CA LEU A 3 18.88 -3.08 25.75
C LEU A 3 20.35 -3.46 26.04
N GLY A 4 20.61 -4.65 26.55
CA GLY A 4 21.96 -5.16 26.75
C GLY A 4 22.71 -5.33 25.43
N ARG A 5 22.07 -5.93 24.41
CA ARG A 5 22.63 -6.03 23.05
C ARG A 5 22.88 -4.66 22.43
N PHE A 6 21.97 -3.72 22.64
CA PHE A 6 22.12 -2.34 22.20
C PHE A 6 23.33 -1.65 22.84
N MET A 7 23.49 -1.76 24.16
CA MET A 7 24.67 -1.22 24.86
C MET A 7 25.97 -1.89 24.43
N MET A 8 25.96 -3.18 24.08
CA MET A 8 27.13 -3.84 23.51
C MET A 8 27.49 -3.25 22.14
N GLN A 9 26.51 -2.98 21.28
CA GLN A 9 26.75 -2.34 19.97
C GLN A 9 27.27 -0.91 20.12
N ILE A 10 26.73 -0.14 21.07
CA ILE A 10 27.23 1.19 21.37
C ILE A 10 28.72 1.14 21.74
N LYS A 11 29.12 0.22 22.60
CA LYS A 11 30.53 0.08 23.04
C LYS A 11 31.49 -0.28 21.91
N ILE A 12 30.99 -0.90 20.82
CA ILE A 12 31.77 -1.16 19.62
C ILE A 12 32.02 0.14 18.84
N TYR A 13 31.02 1.03 18.78
CA TYR A 13 31.14 2.31 18.08
C TYR A 13 31.81 3.41 18.90
N ASP A 14 31.65 3.39 20.22
CA ASP A 14 32.27 4.33 21.16
C ASP A 14 32.54 3.64 22.50
N SER A 15 33.81 3.31 22.74
CA SER A 15 34.26 2.60 23.93
C SER A 15 34.26 3.46 25.21
N ASN A 16 34.13 4.78 25.07
CA ASN A 16 34.07 5.69 26.23
C ASN A 16 32.71 5.64 26.94
N ILE A 17 31.68 5.15 26.26
CA ILE A 17 30.31 5.09 26.78
C ILE A 17 30.16 3.89 27.72
N LYS A 18 30.03 4.16 29.02
CA LYS A 18 29.94 3.12 30.06
C LYS A 18 28.49 2.79 30.39
N CYS A 19 27.61 3.79 30.39
CA CYS A 19 26.21 3.66 30.77
C CYS A 19 25.27 4.47 29.86
N CYS A 20 23.96 4.23 29.98
CA CYS A 20 22.96 4.95 29.19
C CYS A 20 22.95 6.46 29.47
N LYS A 21 23.39 6.90 30.65
CA LYS A 21 23.46 8.33 31.00
C LYS A 21 24.49 9.06 30.14
N ASP A 22 25.57 8.39 29.72
CA ASP A 22 26.61 8.97 28.88
C ASP A 22 26.10 9.23 27.45
N LEU A 23 25.03 8.55 27.03
CA LEU A 23 24.38 8.76 25.73
C LEU A 23 23.51 10.02 25.68
N MET A 24 23.31 10.71 26.81
CA MET A 24 22.34 11.81 26.96
C MET A 24 22.88 13.13 26.39
N HIS A 25 23.50 13.04 25.22
CA HIS A 25 24.03 14.16 24.46
C HIS A 25 23.70 14.04 22.96
N PRO A 26 23.28 15.13 22.30
CA PRO A 26 22.94 15.14 20.88
C PRO A 26 24.00 14.54 19.95
N CYS A 27 25.29 14.67 20.28
CA CYS A 27 26.38 14.13 19.45
C CYS A 27 26.33 12.61 19.26
N HIS A 28 25.65 11.88 20.14
CA HIS A 28 25.56 10.42 20.08
C HIS A 28 24.39 9.92 19.23
N ILE A 29 23.61 10.80 18.58
CA ILE A 29 22.42 10.40 17.83
C ILE A 29 22.71 9.40 16.72
N ASP A 30 23.83 9.58 16.00
CA ASP A 30 24.26 8.64 14.97
C ASP A 30 24.70 7.30 15.55
N THR A 31 25.42 7.32 16.67
CA THR A 31 25.83 6.10 17.38
C THR A 31 24.61 5.31 17.86
N ILE A 32 23.58 6.00 18.38
CA ILE A 32 22.31 5.41 18.79
C ILE A 32 21.62 4.76 17.59
N ARG A 33 21.46 5.48 16.48
CA ARG A 33 20.83 4.97 15.26
C ARG A 33 21.55 3.73 14.73
N LYS A 34 22.87 3.82 14.51
CA LYS A 34 23.70 2.70 14.01
C LYS A 34 23.62 1.48 14.92
N SER A 35 23.57 1.69 16.23
CA SER A 35 23.43 0.60 17.21
C SER A 35 22.06 -0.08 17.12
N ILE A 36 20.98 0.68 16.88
CA ILE A 36 19.65 0.10 16.63
C ILE A 36 19.67 -0.71 15.33
N ASP A 37 20.27 -0.16 14.27
CA ASP A 37 20.38 -0.82 12.96
C ASP A 37 21.14 -2.14 13.05
N ALA A 38 22.27 -2.16 13.77
CA ALA A 38 23.07 -3.36 14.00
C ALA A 38 22.30 -4.44 14.78
N VAL A 39 21.58 -4.08 15.86
CA VAL A 39 20.79 -5.06 16.63
C VAL A 39 19.61 -5.60 15.85
N ALA A 40 19.04 -4.79 14.95
CA ALA A 40 17.94 -5.18 14.08
C ALA A 40 18.38 -5.98 12.85
N GLY A 41 19.69 -6.10 12.61
CA GLY A 41 20.25 -6.79 11.44
C GLY A 41 19.92 -6.04 10.15
N LEU A 42 20.22 -4.74 10.09
CA LEU A 42 20.09 -3.98 8.85
C LEU A 42 21.01 -4.57 7.79
N ASN A 43 20.45 -4.94 6.66
CA ASN A 43 21.22 -5.35 5.50
C ASN A 43 21.54 -4.13 4.63
N ASP A 44 22.81 -3.74 4.54
CA ASP A 44 23.25 -2.52 3.84
C ASP A 44 22.90 -2.53 2.35
N THR A 45 22.86 -3.70 1.71
CA THR A 45 22.52 -3.83 0.28
C THR A 45 21.04 -3.61 0.02
N THR A 46 20.17 -4.12 0.90
CA THR A 46 18.72 -4.12 0.67
C THR A 46 17.96 -3.09 1.50
N GLY A 47 18.61 -2.45 2.47
CA GLY A 47 18.03 -1.44 3.36
C GLY A 47 16.89 -1.98 4.23
N VAL A 48 16.92 -3.27 4.58
CA VAL A 48 15.85 -3.97 5.31
C VAL A 48 16.40 -4.61 6.57
N TYR A 49 15.63 -4.55 7.66
CA TYR A 49 15.93 -5.23 8.91
C TYR A 49 15.58 -6.71 8.83
N GLU A 50 16.48 -7.55 9.35
CA GLU A 50 16.19 -8.96 9.63
C GLU A 50 15.15 -9.12 10.76
N HIS A 51 15.23 -8.25 11.76
CA HIS A 51 14.36 -8.27 12.93
C HIS A 51 13.73 -6.88 13.17
N PRO A 52 12.70 -6.50 12.40
CA PRO A 52 12.04 -5.19 12.50
C PRO A 52 11.48 -4.91 13.90
N THR A 53 10.97 -5.94 14.57
CA THR A 53 10.44 -5.84 15.93
C THR A 53 11.52 -5.40 16.91
N ASN A 54 12.77 -5.84 16.75
CA ASN A 54 13.87 -5.42 17.62
C ASN A 54 14.15 -3.92 17.47
N ALA A 55 14.17 -3.40 16.24
CA ALA A 55 14.36 -1.96 15.99
C ALA A 55 13.25 -1.12 16.62
N ARG A 56 11.97 -1.52 16.43
CA ARG A 56 10.82 -0.80 16.97
C ARG A 56 10.78 -0.81 18.49
N THR A 57 11.03 -1.98 19.09
CA THR A 57 11.09 -2.10 20.56
C THR A 57 12.23 -1.27 21.11
N LEU A 58 13.44 -1.36 20.56
CA LEU A 58 14.57 -0.52 21.00
C LEU A 58 14.26 0.96 20.86
N SER A 59 13.64 1.36 19.76
CA SER A 59 13.32 2.77 19.56
C SER A 59 12.33 3.30 20.59
N THR A 60 11.37 2.47 20.99
CA THR A 60 10.40 2.80 22.04
C THR A 60 11.03 2.80 23.42
N GLU A 61 11.82 1.78 23.75
CA GLU A 61 12.50 1.69 25.04
C GLU A 61 13.53 2.80 25.24
N PHE A 62 14.24 3.21 24.19
CA PHE A 62 15.18 4.33 24.28
C PHE A 62 14.49 5.66 24.61
N LYS A 63 13.29 5.90 24.09
CA LYS A 63 12.49 7.08 24.49
C LYS A 63 12.13 7.07 25.97
N LYS A 64 11.74 5.91 26.51
CA LYS A 64 11.48 5.77 27.95
C LYS A 64 12.73 6.07 28.77
N ILE A 65 13.92 5.67 28.30
CA ILE A 65 15.17 6.02 28.98
C ILE A 65 15.39 7.54 28.97
N LEU A 66 15.13 8.23 27.86
CA LEU A 66 15.20 9.70 27.81
C LEU A 66 14.25 10.35 28.82
N GLU A 67 13.02 9.86 28.93
CA GLU A 67 12.01 10.35 29.90
C GLU A 67 12.44 10.10 31.35
N VAL A 68 12.98 8.91 31.65
CA VAL A 68 13.51 8.58 32.98
C VAL A 68 14.67 9.49 33.36
N VAL A 69 15.60 9.75 32.43
CA VAL A 69 16.71 10.67 32.69
C VAL A 69 16.22 12.10 32.93
N GLN A 70 15.24 12.58 32.15
CA GLN A 70 14.64 13.90 32.39
C GLN A 70 14.02 13.98 33.78
N SER A 71 13.20 12.98 34.17
CA SER A 71 12.61 12.92 35.51
C SER A 71 13.67 12.90 36.62
N GLU A 72 14.78 12.20 36.41
CA GLU A 72 15.90 12.21 37.36
C GLU A 72 16.63 13.56 37.42
N CYS A 73 16.72 14.29 36.31
CA CYS A 73 17.29 15.65 36.30
C CYS A 73 16.38 16.63 37.05
N ASP A 74 15.06 16.52 36.89
CA ASP A 74 14.09 17.36 37.63
C ASP A 74 14.22 17.15 39.14
N LYS A 75 14.38 15.90 39.60
CA LYS A 75 14.56 15.60 41.03
C LYS A 75 15.87 16.10 41.62
N LYS A 76 16.92 16.21 40.80
CA LYS A 76 18.29 16.55 41.23
C LYS A 76 18.71 17.98 40.86
N GLU A 77 17.80 18.74 40.24
CA GLU A 77 18.03 20.09 39.74
C GLU A 77 19.27 20.18 38.81
N ASP A 78 19.49 19.16 37.97
CA ASP A 78 20.60 19.12 37.00
C ASP A 78 20.17 19.72 35.64
N ASP A 79 20.22 21.05 35.56
CA ASP A 79 19.80 21.80 34.38
C ASP A 79 20.67 21.52 33.13
N ARG A 80 21.96 21.22 33.33
CA ARG A 80 22.89 20.96 32.22
C ARG A 80 22.52 19.67 31.51
N LEU A 81 22.35 18.60 32.28
CA LEU A 81 21.97 17.31 31.73
C LEU A 81 20.54 17.34 31.17
N MET A 82 19.62 18.04 31.84
CA MET A 82 18.26 18.23 31.37
C MET A 82 18.22 18.86 29.97
N LYS A 83 18.92 19.98 29.77
CA LYS A 83 18.98 20.67 28.48
C LYS A 83 19.53 19.78 27.37
N SER A 84 20.59 19.03 27.67
CA SER A 84 21.21 18.08 26.73
C SER A 84 20.24 16.95 26.35
N THR A 85 19.59 16.35 27.35
CA THR A 85 18.64 15.24 27.17
C THR A 85 17.40 15.67 26.38
N LYS A 86 16.84 16.87 26.66
CA LYS A 86 15.73 17.45 25.89
C LYS A 86 16.12 17.69 24.42
N SER A 87 17.34 18.19 24.19
CA SER A 87 17.86 18.42 22.84
C SER A 87 18.00 17.11 22.06
N LEU A 88 18.54 16.07 22.69
CA LEU A 88 18.62 14.73 22.12
C LEU A 88 17.23 14.15 21.86
N CYS A 89 16.29 14.25 22.80
CA CYS A 89 14.92 13.76 22.64
C CYS A 89 14.21 14.40 21.44
N ARG A 90 14.39 15.71 21.25
CA ARG A 90 13.87 16.42 20.07
C ARG A 90 14.44 15.84 18.78
N LEU A 91 15.77 15.73 18.67
CA LEU A 91 16.42 15.18 17.47
C LEU A 91 16.02 13.72 17.23
N TYR A 92 15.92 12.92 18.29
CA TYR A 92 15.51 11.52 18.21
C TYR A 92 14.10 11.35 17.64
N ASN A 93 13.17 12.26 18.00
CA ASN A 93 11.80 12.26 17.47
C ASN A 93 11.73 12.73 16.01
N LEU A 94 12.61 13.65 15.59
CA LEU A 94 12.64 14.19 14.23
C LEU A 94 13.35 13.27 13.24
N GLU A 95 14.43 12.60 13.66
CA GLU A 95 15.33 11.89 12.75
C GLU A 95 15.23 10.37 12.91
N VAL A 96 15.46 9.88 14.14
CA VAL A 96 15.60 8.44 14.40
C VAL A 96 14.23 7.74 14.36
N THR A 97 13.22 8.29 15.03
CA THR A 97 11.89 7.66 15.09
C THR A 97 11.28 7.48 13.69
N PRO A 98 11.22 8.52 12.83
CA PRO A 98 10.62 8.37 11.50
C PRO A 98 11.45 7.46 10.60
N TYR A 99 12.78 7.50 10.71
CA TYR A 99 13.69 6.60 10.01
C TYR A 99 13.42 5.13 10.37
N ILE A 100 13.48 4.77 11.66
CA ILE A 100 13.26 3.39 12.12
C ILE A 100 11.88 2.89 11.69
N ASN A 101 10.84 3.71 11.84
CA ASN A 101 9.48 3.34 11.45
C ASN A 101 9.35 3.05 9.96
N ARG A 102 9.99 3.88 9.12
CA ARG A 102 10.03 3.68 7.66
C ARG A 102 10.71 2.36 7.31
N VAL A 103 11.90 2.10 7.86
CA VAL A 103 12.67 0.89 7.57
C VAL A 103 11.94 -0.36 8.08
N CYS A 104 11.33 -0.31 9.27
CA CYS A 104 10.50 -1.41 9.78
C CYS A 104 9.33 -1.73 8.84
N LYS A 105 8.60 -0.70 8.38
CA LYS A 105 7.47 -0.88 7.46
C LYS A 105 7.91 -1.46 6.12
N LEU A 106 9.04 -1.02 5.58
CA LEU A 106 9.63 -1.58 4.35
C LEU A 106 9.97 -3.07 4.54
N SER A 107 10.59 -3.40 5.67
CA SER A 107 10.99 -4.74 6.04
C SER A 107 9.78 -5.67 6.15
N GLU A 108 8.76 -5.28 6.93
CA GLU A 108 7.52 -6.03 7.10
C GLU A 108 6.78 -6.24 5.78
N ASN A 109 6.71 -5.22 4.92
CA ASN A 109 6.10 -5.35 3.59
C ASN A 109 6.84 -6.38 2.72
N LYS A 110 8.18 -6.41 2.77
CA LYS A 110 8.99 -7.40 2.05
C LYS A 110 8.73 -8.81 2.57
N TYR A 111 8.69 -9.00 3.90
CA TYR A 111 8.35 -10.29 4.50
C TYR A 111 6.93 -10.74 4.16
N ARG A 112 5.94 -9.84 4.25
CA ARG A 112 4.55 -10.13 3.87
C ARG A 112 4.43 -10.54 2.41
N ARG A 113 5.13 -9.86 1.49
CA ARG A 113 5.14 -10.24 0.07
C ARG A 113 5.78 -11.60 -0.15
N LYS A 114 6.91 -11.90 0.51
CA LYS A 114 7.58 -13.22 0.40
C LYS A 114 6.75 -14.37 0.97
N ARG A 115 6.01 -14.14 2.07
CA ARG A 115 5.18 -15.16 2.72
C ARG A 115 3.81 -15.33 2.04
N LYS A 116 3.38 -14.37 1.23
CA LYS A 116 2.13 -14.49 0.49
C LYS A 116 2.35 -15.41 -0.71
N VAL A 117 2.26 -16.72 -0.49
CA VAL A 117 1.99 -17.68 -1.56
C VAL A 117 0.59 -17.34 -2.07
N THR A 118 0.52 -16.48 -3.08
CA THR A 118 -0.75 -16.20 -3.75
C THR A 118 -0.82 -17.19 -4.88
N SER A 119 -1.52 -18.30 -4.68
CA SER A 119 -2.06 -19.04 -5.83
C SER A 119 -3.01 -18.05 -6.51
N LEU A 120 -2.64 -17.63 -7.71
CA LEU A 120 -3.54 -16.88 -8.57
C LEU A 120 -4.55 -17.88 -9.14
N PRO A 121 -5.82 -17.49 -9.29
CA PRO A 121 -6.80 -18.35 -9.92
C PRO A 121 -6.35 -18.69 -11.34
N GLU A 122 -6.66 -19.91 -11.77
CA GLU A 122 -6.43 -20.35 -13.14
C GLU A 122 -7.35 -19.59 -14.11
N ASN A 123 -6.99 -19.56 -15.40
CA ASN A 123 -7.78 -18.79 -16.38
C ASN A 123 -9.20 -19.36 -16.50
N GLU A 124 -9.34 -20.68 -16.38
CA GLU A 124 -10.58 -21.43 -16.39
C GLU A 124 -11.50 -21.03 -15.23
N GLU A 125 -10.94 -20.83 -14.03
CA GLU A 125 -11.69 -20.35 -12.86
C GLU A 125 -12.17 -18.91 -13.07
N ILE A 126 -11.34 -18.05 -13.67
CA ILE A 126 -11.71 -16.68 -14.00
C ILE A 126 -12.83 -16.65 -15.04
N GLU A 127 -12.75 -17.51 -16.05
CA GLU A 127 -13.77 -17.64 -17.11
C GLU A 127 -15.11 -18.10 -16.53
N GLN A 128 -15.11 -19.16 -15.69
CA GLN A 128 -16.30 -19.63 -15.01
C GLN A 128 -16.95 -18.53 -14.15
N TYR A 129 -16.12 -17.76 -13.45
CA TYR A 129 -16.61 -16.65 -12.64
C TYR A 129 -17.20 -15.52 -13.49
N LEU A 130 -16.55 -15.14 -14.60
CA LEU A 130 -17.10 -14.16 -15.54
C LEU A 130 -18.44 -14.63 -16.12
N HIS A 131 -18.53 -15.90 -16.53
CA HIS A 131 -19.78 -16.47 -17.03
C HIS A 131 -20.90 -16.41 -15.99
N TYR A 132 -20.61 -16.74 -14.73
CA TYR A 132 -21.56 -16.58 -13.62
C TYR A 132 -22.04 -15.13 -13.48
N LEU A 133 -21.12 -14.15 -13.52
CA LEU A 133 -21.48 -12.73 -13.39
C LEU A 133 -22.38 -12.27 -14.54
N LEU A 134 -22.06 -12.64 -15.78
CA LEU A 134 -22.83 -12.28 -16.97
C LEU A 134 -24.26 -12.87 -16.91
N ASN A 135 -24.40 -14.12 -16.47
CA ASN A 135 -25.71 -14.73 -16.27
C ASN A 135 -26.55 -14.00 -15.20
N LYS A 136 -25.91 -13.53 -14.12
CA LYS A 136 -26.60 -12.72 -13.09
C LYS A 136 -26.99 -11.33 -13.59
N ILE A 137 -26.15 -10.70 -14.40
CA ILE A 137 -26.44 -9.43 -15.07
C ILE A 137 -27.68 -9.61 -15.96
N SER A 138 -27.67 -10.60 -16.85
CA SER A 138 -28.80 -10.89 -17.75
C SER A 138 -30.10 -11.14 -16.98
N LEU A 139 -30.06 -12.00 -15.94
CA LEU A 139 -31.22 -12.29 -15.10
C LEU A 139 -31.85 -11.03 -14.48
N HIS A 140 -31.01 -10.17 -13.87
CA HIS A 140 -31.51 -8.97 -13.21
C HIS A 140 -31.95 -7.89 -14.21
N CYS A 141 -31.32 -7.80 -15.39
CA CYS A 141 -31.82 -6.97 -16.50
C CYS A 141 -33.23 -7.39 -16.93
N THR A 142 -33.45 -8.68 -17.21
CA THR A 142 -34.78 -9.18 -17.60
C THR A 142 -35.83 -8.96 -16.51
N ASN A 143 -35.47 -9.09 -15.23
CA ASN A 143 -36.38 -8.77 -14.13
C ASN A 143 -36.79 -7.29 -14.16
N LEU A 144 -35.83 -6.39 -14.34
CA LEU A 144 -36.05 -4.94 -14.37
C LEU A 144 -36.85 -4.49 -15.59
N GLU A 145 -36.65 -5.12 -16.75
CA GLU A 145 -37.45 -4.89 -17.97
C GLU A 145 -38.93 -5.23 -17.76
N ARG A 146 -39.21 -6.30 -17.00
CA ARG A 146 -40.59 -6.69 -16.66
C ARG A 146 -41.20 -5.76 -15.62
N LYS A 147 -40.44 -5.45 -14.58
CA LYS A 147 -40.88 -4.58 -13.48
C LYS A 147 -39.67 -4.00 -12.74
N TYR A 148 -39.69 -2.70 -12.53
CA TYR A 148 -38.69 -2.06 -11.67
C TYR A 148 -38.79 -2.56 -10.22
N LEU A 149 -37.68 -3.08 -9.72
CA LEU A 149 -37.46 -3.47 -8.32
C LEU A 149 -36.08 -2.98 -7.88
N PHE A 150 -36.04 -2.21 -6.79
CA PHE A 150 -34.79 -1.63 -6.29
C PHE A 150 -33.73 -2.69 -5.97
N ASP A 151 -34.13 -3.84 -5.43
CA ASP A 151 -33.21 -4.93 -5.10
C ASP A 151 -32.56 -5.54 -6.36
N ASP A 152 -33.32 -5.73 -7.44
CA ASP A 152 -32.78 -6.20 -8.73
C ASP A 152 -31.83 -5.15 -9.33
N TRP A 153 -32.18 -3.86 -9.27
CA TRP A 153 -31.30 -2.78 -9.73
C TRP A 153 -29.98 -2.75 -8.95
N HIS A 154 -30.05 -2.81 -7.62
CA HIS A 154 -28.86 -2.80 -6.78
C HIS A 154 -27.99 -4.05 -6.96
N LYS A 155 -28.60 -5.23 -7.14
CA LYS A 155 -27.87 -6.46 -7.48
C LYS A 155 -27.21 -6.36 -8.84
N LEU A 156 -27.93 -5.87 -9.86
CA LEU A 156 -27.39 -5.62 -11.19
C LEU A 156 -26.16 -4.71 -11.12
N SER A 157 -26.24 -3.57 -10.44
CA SER A 157 -25.10 -2.65 -10.30
C SER A 157 -23.88 -3.32 -9.65
N LYS A 158 -24.09 -4.18 -8.64
CA LYS A 158 -23.00 -4.93 -8.01
C LYS A 158 -22.35 -5.94 -8.95
N TYR A 159 -23.15 -6.77 -9.63
CA TYR A 159 -22.62 -7.75 -10.56
C TYR A 159 -21.89 -7.09 -11.73
N LEU A 160 -22.46 -6.01 -12.26
CA LEU A 160 -21.86 -5.21 -13.32
C LEU A 160 -20.50 -4.64 -12.90
N LEU A 161 -20.43 -4.02 -11.72
CA LEU A 161 -19.18 -3.47 -11.20
C LEU A 161 -18.10 -4.55 -11.06
N VAL A 162 -18.47 -5.73 -10.53
CA VAL A 162 -17.54 -6.84 -10.37
C VAL A 162 -17.09 -7.39 -11.72
N ALA A 163 -17.99 -7.55 -12.69
CA ALA A 163 -17.65 -8.00 -14.04
C ALA A 163 -16.65 -7.05 -14.71
N LEU A 164 -16.89 -5.73 -14.63
CA LEU A 164 -15.99 -4.71 -15.17
C LEU A 164 -14.60 -4.77 -14.52
N VAL A 165 -14.54 -4.92 -13.19
CA VAL A 165 -13.29 -5.04 -12.42
C VAL A 165 -12.50 -6.28 -12.81
N VAL A 166 -13.16 -7.45 -12.89
CA VAL A 166 -12.53 -8.74 -13.21
C VAL A 166 -12.04 -8.76 -14.65
N PHE A 167 -12.91 -8.39 -15.60
CA PHE A 167 -12.59 -8.40 -17.03
C PHE A 167 -11.41 -7.48 -17.35
N ASN A 168 -11.43 -6.25 -16.83
CA ASN A 168 -10.35 -5.28 -17.07
C ASN A 168 -9.12 -5.47 -16.17
N ARG A 169 -9.17 -6.43 -15.23
CA ARG A 169 -8.15 -6.64 -14.18
C ARG A 169 -7.78 -5.34 -13.45
N LYS A 170 -8.76 -4.46 -13.24
CA LYS A 170 -8.58 -3.16 -12.57
C LYS A 170 -8.82 -3.30 -11.08
N ARG A 171 -8.23 -2.41 -10.27
CA ARG A 171 -8.58 -2.36 -8.85
C ARG A 171 -9.94 -1.68 -8.68
N PRO A 172 -10.76 -2.06 -7.69
CA PRO A 172 -12.02 -1.38 -7.40
C PRO A 172 -11.86 0.14 -7.21
N GLY A 173 -10.75 0.56 -6.60
CA GLY A 173 -10.44 1.98 -6.41
C GLY A 173 -10.13 2.77 -7.68
N GLU A 174 -9.85 2.08 -8.80
CA GLU A 174 -9.75 2.67 -10.13
C GLU A 174 -11.14 2.77 -10.74
N THR A 175 -11.88 1.65 -10.84
CA THR A 175 -13.21 1.59 -11.46
C THR A 175 -14.24 2.51 -10.79
N GLN A 176 -14.15 2.75 -9.48
CA GLN A 176 -15.05 3.68 -8.76
C GLN A 176 -14.93 5.16 -9.19
N ARG A 177 -13.89 5.52 -9.94
CA ARG A 177 -13.67 6.90 -10.44
C ARG A 177 -14.30 7.16 -11.80
N LEU A 178 -14.92 6.15 -12.39
CA LEU A 178 -15.63 6.27 -13.65
C LEU A 178 -16.89 7.12 -13.44
N GLU A 179 -17.00 8.22 -14.18
CA GLU A 179 -18.18 9.08 -14.18
C GLU A 179 -19.12 8.74 -15.35
N VAL A 180 -20.35 9.25 -15.30
CA VAL A 180 -21.35 9.02 -16.36
C VAL A 180 -20.95 9.77 -17.63
N GLU A 181 -20.36 10.95 -17.49
CA GLU A 181 -19.82 11.75 -18.58
C GLU A 181 -18.72 11.02 -19.34
N ASP A 182 -17.79 10.35 -18.61
CA ASP A 182 -16.76 9.51 -19.21
C ASP A 182 -17.39 8.39 -20.05
N PHE A 183 -18.42 7.74 -19.52
CA PHE A 183 -19.14 6.68 -20.21
C PHE A 183 -19.78 7.14 -21.52
N TYR A 184 -20.36 8.34 -21.56
CA TYR A 184 -20.91 8.89 -22.80
C TYR A 184 -19.83 9.27 -23.82
N GLN A 185 -18.58 9.49 -23.39
CA GLN A 185 -17.42 9.71 -24.24
C GLN A 185 -16.73 8.40 -24.66
N LYS A 186 -17.49 7.30 -24.75
CA LYS A 186 -16.99 6.00 -25.21
C LYS A 186 -16.40 6.09 -26.62
N GLU A 187 -15.22 5.51 -26.79
CA GLU A 187 -14.48 5.47 -28.04
C GLU A 187 -14.58 4.07 -28.66
N SER A 188 -14.76 4.02 -29.98
CA SER A 188 -14.64 2.80 -30.79
C SER A 188 -13.49 2.95 -31.78
N VAL A 189 -12.99 1.83 -32.29
CA VAL A 189 -11.94 1.83 -33.32
C VAL A 189 -12.46 2.52 -34.59
N SER A 190 -11.65 3.40 -35.17
CA SER A 190 -12.04 4.14 -36.38
C SER A 190 -12.06 3.22 -37.61
N GLN A 191 -12.86 3.57 -38.62
CA GLN A 191 -12.95 2.76 -39.85
C GLN A 191 -11.57 2.59 -40.53
N LYS A 192 -10.72 3.63 -40.48
CA LYS A 192 -9.37 3.58 -41.04
C LYS A 192 -8.47 2.60 -40.30
N ASP A 193 -8.56 2.58 -38.97
CA ASP A 193 -7.78 1.66 -38.15
C ASP A 193 -8.26 0.21 -38.34
N MET A 194 -9.58 0.02 -38.53
CA MET A 194 -10.16 -1.29 -38.81
C MET A 194 -9.63 -1.93 -40.10
N GLU A 195 -9.28 -1.14 -41.13
CA GLU A 195 -8.76 -1.65 -42.40
C GLU A 195 -7.40 -2.34 -42.27
N VAL A 196 -6.61 -1.98 -41.24
CA VAL A 196 -5.27 -2.52 -41.00
C VAL A 196 -5.30 -3.76 -40.09
N LEU A 197 -6.43 -4.02 -39.43
CA LEU A 197 -6.61 -5.15 -38.52
C LEU A 197 -6.86 -6.46 -39.26
N SER A 198 -6.44 -7.56 -38.66
CA SER A 198 -6.87 -8.91 -39.06
C SER A 198 -8.36 -9.13 -38.79
N GLU A 199 -8.96 -10.14 -39.42
CA GLU A 199 -10.38 -10.45 -39.21
C GLU A 199 -10.74 -10.77 -37.74
N GLU A 200 -9.85 -11.44 -37.01
CA GLU A 200 -10.03 -11.71 -35.58
C GLU A 200 -10.00 -10.42 -34.75
N GLU A 201 -9.08 -9.52 -35.05
CA GLU A 201 -8.95 -8.22 -34.37
C GLU A 201 -10.14 -7.30 -34.68
N LYS A 202 -10.65 -7.31 -35.92
CA LYS A 202 -11.87 -6.60 -36.30
C LYS A 202 -13.07 -7.07 -35.47
N LEU A 203 -13.20 -8.39 -35.27
CA LEU A 203 -14.27 -8.94 -34.43
C LEU A 203 -14.19 -8.42 -32.99
N GLN A 204 -12.99 -8.39 -32.40
CA GLN A 204 -12.79 -7.85 -31.05
C GLN A 204 -13.04 -6.34 -30.98
N ALA A 205 -12.58 -5.58 -31.98
CA ALA A 205 -12.80 -4.13 -32.08
C ALA A 205 -14.27 -3.77 -32.26
N HIS A 206 -15.05 -4.60 -32.95
CA HIS A 206 -16.50 -4.46 -33.00
C HIS A 206 -17.15 -4.76 -31.65
N LYS A 207 -16.67 -5.79 -30.95
CA LYS A 207 -17.21 -6.27 -29.67
C LYS A 207 -17.06 -5.26 -28.52
N TYR A 208 -15.93 -4.56 -28.42
CA TYR A 208 -15.64 -3.70 -27.27
C TYR A 208 -15.67 -2.21 -27.58
N VAL A 209 -16.07 -1.40 -26.60
CA VAL A 209 -15.78 0.05 -26.55
C VAL A 209 -14.75 0.35 -25.47
N ARG A 210 -13.98 1.41 -25.69
CA ARG A 210 -13.04 1.96 -24.70
C ARG A 210 -13.68 3.16 -24.02
N VAL A 211 -13.66 3.18 -22.69
CA VAL A 211 -14.07 4.34 -21.89
C VAL A 211 -12.87 4.85 -21.13
N ALA A 212 -12.37 6.03 -21.48
CA ALA A 212 -11.23 6.67 -20.84
C ALA A 212 -11.69 7.61 -19.72
N PHE A 213 -10.99 7.59 -18.59
CA PHE A 213 -11.34 8.39 -17.41
C PHE A 213 -10.11 8.72 -16.55
N ARG A 214 -10.28 9.61 -15.57
CA ARG A 214 -9.19 10.09 -14.73
C ARG A 214 -8.91 9.16 -13.55
N GLY A 215 -7.74 8.53 -13.57
CA GLY A 215 -7.20 7.69 -12.51
C GLY A 215 -6.56 8.46 -11.35
N LYS A 216 -5.74 7.74 -10.57
CA LYS A 216 -5.04 8.30 -9.40
C LYS A 216 -3.92 9.26 -9.82
N LEU A 217 -3.73 10.34 -9.05
CA LEU A 217 -2.72 11.38 -9.28
C LEU A 217 -2.80 12.06 -10.67
N GLY A 218 -3.98 12.05 -11.29
CA GLY A 218 -4.19 12.67 -12.61
C GLY A 218 -3.78 11.81 -13.80
N ASN A 219 -3.32 10.57 -13.59
CA ASN A 219 -3.03 9.64 -14.68
C ASN A 219 -4.33 9.21 -15.38
N SER A 220 -4.35 9.15 -16.70
CA SER A 220 -5.47 8.57 -17.47
C SER A 220 -5.50 7.04 -17.33
N THR A 221 -6.70 6.47 -17.27
CA THR A 221 -6.95 5.02 -17.32
C THR A 221 -8.14 4.77 -18.23
N ALA A 222 -8.38 3.52 -18.61
CA ALA A 222 -9.53 3.14 -19.41
C ALA A 222 -10.10 1.77 -19.00
N LEU A 223 -11.36 1.57 -19.35
CA LEU A 223 -12.05 0.28 -19.31
C LEU A 223 -12.47 -0.12 -20.73
N LEU A 224 -12.41 -1.41 -21.00
CA LEU A 224 -13.08 -2.05 -22.11
C LEU A 224 -14.44 -2.56 -21.64
N ILE A 225 -15.48 -2.27 -22.40
CA ILE A 225 -16.86 -2.66 -22.11
C ILE A 225 -17.41 -3.39 -23.33
N ASP A 226 -18.00 -4.55 -23.09
CA ASP A 226 -18.66 -5.36 -24.12
C ASP A 226 -19.99 -4.72 -24.53
N LYS A 227 -20.15 -4.43 -25.83
CA LYS A 227 -21.36 -3.80 -26.37
C LYS A 227 -22.59 -4.70 -26.28
N PHE A 228 -22.41 -6.01 -26.31
CA PHE A 228 -23.51 -6.96 -26.44
C PHE A 228 -23.90 -7.57 -25.10
N GLU A 229 -22.92 -7.93 -24.28
CA GLU A 229 -23.19 -8.64 -23.02
C GLU A 229 -23.37 -7.70 -21.83
N ILE A 230 -22.71 -6.54 -21.87
CA ILE A 230 -22.74 -5.56 -20.76
C ILE A 230 -23.60 -4.34 -21.11
N LEU A 231 -23.71 -3.98 -22.40
CA LEU A 231 -24.52 -2.85 -22.89
C LEU A 231 -25.67 -3.25 -23.84
N PRO A 232 -26.43 -4.34 -23.62
CA PRO A 232 -27.51 -4.68 -24.53
C PRO A 232 -28.53 -3.52 -24.58
N GLY A 233 -28.65 -2.87 -25.75
CA GLY A 233 -29.65 -1.84 -26.03
C GLY A 233 -29.30 -0.41 -25.62
N ILE A 234 -28.06 -0.11 -25.20
CA ILE A 234 -27.58 1.28 -25.01
C ILE A 234 -26.71 1.65 -26.21
N GLU A 235 -27.35 2.00 -27.33
CA GLU A 235 -26.68 2.68 -28.46
C GLU A 235 -26.27 4.11 -28.05
#